data_AF-A0A7W9JJK2-F1
#
_entry.id   AF-A0A7W9JJK2-F1
#
_cell.length_a   1.000
_cell.length_b   1.000
_cell.length_c   1.000
_cell.angle_alpha   90.00
_cell.angle_beta   90.00
_cell.angle_gamma   90.00
#
_symmetry.space_group_name_H-M   'P 1'
#
loop_
_entity.id
_entity.type
_entity.pdbx_description
1 polymer ?
#
loop_
_entity_poly.entity_id
_entity_poly.type
_entity_poly.pdbx_seq_one_letter_code
_entity_poly.pdbx_strand_id
1 'polypeptide(L)'
;MHELGFAAPTALQHRDATGREVARTDFWWADARVAGEFDGIGKYDLGLHRGDDAARRASIRREKEREVALQLVTRAVAHWTWEDLRAPERLARILTAAGVPRTVRPEPTDAQRHHRRAERR
;
A
#
# COMPACT_ATOMS: atom_id res chain seq x y z
N MET A 1 -1.89 -10.18 -0.76
CA MET A 1 -1.67 -9.32 -1.95
C MET A 1 -0.89 -10.03 -3.04
N HIS A 2 0.35 -10.46 -2.80
CA HIS A 2 1.13 -11.25 -3.77
C HIS A 2 0.43 -12.54 -4.21
N GLU A 3 -0.12 -13.30 -3.25
CA GLU A 3 -0.91 -14.52 -3.52
C GLU A 3 -2.19 -14.26 -4.34
N LEU A 4 -2.70 -13.03 -4.29
CA LEU A 4 -3.87 -12.60 -5.08
C LEU A 4 -3.47 -12.10 -6.48
N GLY A 5 -2.19 -12.20 -6.86
CA GLY A 5 -1.66 -11.77 -8.15
C GLY A 5 -1.53 -10.26 -8.30
N PHE A 6 -1.46 -9.50 -7.20
CA PHE A 6 -1.15 -8.07 -7.23
C PHE A 6 0.36 -7.85 -7.10
N ALA A 7 0.85 -6.78 -7.75
CA ALA A 7 2.23 -6.32 -7.60
C ALA A 7 2.52 -6.01 -6.13
N ALA A 8 3.73 -6.32 -5.69
CA ALA A 8 4.20 -5.91 -4.37
C ALA A 8 4.27 -4.37 -4.31
N PRO A 9 4.03 -3.77 -3.13
CA PRO A 9 4.30 -2.35 -2.93
C PRO A 9 5.78 -2.05 -3.21
N THR A 10 6.04 -0.92 -3.84
CA THR A 10 7.39 -0.44 -4.18
C THR A 10 8.08 0.30 -3.03
N ALA A 11 7.30 0.84 -2.07
CA ALA A 11 7.80 1.54 -0.90
C ALA A 11 6.72 1.63 0.21
N LEU A 12 7.13 2.10 1.39
CA LEU A 12 6.24 2.54 2.50
C LEU A 12 6.17 4.08 2.62
N GLN A 13 6.91 4.78 1.75
CA GLN A 13 7.04 6.24 1.75
C GLN A 13 7.12 6.74 0.32
N HIS A 14 6.34 7.77 -0.02
CA HIS A 14 6.52 8.53 -1.25
C HIS A 14 7.46 9.71 -1.00
N ARG A 15 8.50 9.80 -1.84
CA ARG A 15 9.45 10.92 -1.88
C ARG A 15 9.32 11.66 -3.20
N ASP A 16 9.45 12.98 -3.19
CA ASP A 16 9.52 13.77 -4.42
C ASP A 16 10.86 13.57 -5.14
N ALA A 17 11.01 14.23 -6.30
CA ALA A 17 12.23 14.18 -7.10
C ALA A 17 13.48 14.72 -6.39
N THR A 18 13.32 15.45 -5.28
CA THR A 18 14.42 15.95 -4.45
C THR A 18 14.76 15.02 -3.27
N GLY A 19 14.04 13.92 -3.12
CA GLY A 19 14.21 12.95 -2.04
C GLY A 19 13.48 13.34 -0.75
N ARG A 20 12.75 14.46 -0.73
CA ARG A 20 11.94 14.88 0.41
C ARG A 20 10.75 13.95 0.56
N GLU A 21 10.49 13.51 1.79
CA GLU A 21 9.29 12.74 2.11
C GLU A 21 8.05 13.62 1.94
N VAL A 22 7.14 13.19 1.05
CA VAL A 22 5.89 13.89 0.75
C VAL A 22 4.74 13.24 1.48
N ALA A 23 4.74 11.90 1.56
CA ALA A 23 3.74 11.16 2.34
C ALA A 23 4.26 9.81 2.81
N ARG A 24 3.74 9.37 3.96
CA ARG A 24 3.92 8.02 4.51
C ARG A 24 2.58 7.31 4.48
N THR A 25 2.59 6.07 4.02
CA THR A 25 1.41 5.19 3.85
C THR A 25 1.83 3.77 4.22
N ASP A 26 0.90 2.90 4.55
CA ASP A 26 1.25 1.50 4.82
C ASP A 26 1.75 0.77 3.56
N PHE A 27 1.29 1.17 2.37
CA PHE A 27 1.67 0.57 1.09
C PHE A 27 1.72 1.62 -0.02
N TRP A 28 2.74 1.58 -0.90
CA TRP A 28 2.85 2.48 -2.04
C TRP A 28 3.19 1.77 -3.35
N TRP A 29 2.36 1.95 -4.38
CA TRP A 29 2.60 1.52 -5.76
C TRP A 29 2.92 2.72 -6.66
N ALA A 30 4.22 3.00 -6.85
CA ALA A 30 4.71 4.21 -7.50
C ALA A 30 4.19 4.40 -8.93
N ASP A 31 4.25 3.34 -9.75
CA ASP A 31 3.87 3.41 -11.17
C ASP A 31 2.38 3.74 -11.36
N ALA A 32 1.52 3.27 -10.46
CA ALA A 32 0.09 3.53 -10.48
C ALA A 32 -0.30 4.77 -9.66
N ARG A 33 0.64 5.34 -8.90
CA ARG A 33 0.40 6.38 -7.88
C ARG A 33 -0.71 6.00 -6.91
N VAL A 34 -0.76 4.73 -6.51
CA VAL A 34 -1.77 4.20 -5.57
C VAL A 34 -1.14 4.04 -4.20
N ALA A 35 -1.82 4.54 -3.18
CA ALA A 35 -1.51 4.24 -1.79
C ALA A 35 -2.43 3.15 -1.25
N GLY A 36 -1.96 2.38 -0.29
CA GLY A 36 -2.77 1.47 0.50
C GLY A 36 -2.60 1.79 1.98
N GLU A 37 -3.71 1.82 2.70
CA GLU A 37 -3.75 2.08 4.14
C GLU A 37 -4.48 0.94 4.82
N PHE A 38 -3.85 0.41 5.87
CA PHE A 38 -4.44 -0.62 6.70
C PHE A 38 -5.14 0.01 7.89
N ASP A 39 -6.47 0.09 7.79
CA ASP A 39 -7.33 0.64 8.83
C ASP A 39 -7.56 -0.41 9.93
N GLY A 40 -6.53 -0.65 10.73
CA GLY A 40 -6.65 -1.47 11.94
C GLY A 40 -7.67 -0.87 12.92
N ILE A 41 -8.37 -1.73 13.69
CA ILE A 41 -9.25 -1.28 14.79
C ILE A 41 -8.38 -0.58 15.85
N GLY A 42 -8.33 0.74 15.71
CA GLY A 42 -7.97 1.79 16.67
C GLY A 42 -6.99 1.44 17.78
N LYS A 43 -5.74 1.85 17.60
CA LYS A 43 -4.85 2.16 18.75
C LYS A 43 -4.09 3.47 18.61
N TYR A 44 -4.73 4.50 18.09
CA TYR A 44 -4.27 5.90 18.17
C TYR A 44 -5.56 6.75 18.17
N ASP A 45 -5.86 7.70 19.05
CA ASP A 45 -5.01 8.52 19.88
C ASP A 45 -5.87 9.38 20.85
N LEU A 46 -6.22 8.85 22.02
CA LEU A 46 -6.89 9.64 23.08
C LEU A 46 -5.90 10.12 24.16
N GLY A 47 -4.60 9.90 23.95
CA GLY A 47 -3.58 10.00 25.00
C GLY A 47 -2.45 10.99 24.76
N LEU A 48 -2.06 11.28 23.51
CA LEU A 48 -0.76 11.93 23.27
C LEU A 48 -0.69 13.42 23.65
N HIS A 49 -1.83 14.09 23.87
CA HIS A 49 -1.85 15.54 24.15
C HIS A 49 -2.80 15.98 25.26
N ARG A 50 -3.03 15.17 26.30
CA ARG A 50 -3.83 15.63 27.47
C ARG A 50 -3.10 16.80 28.16
N GLY A 51 -3.62 18.02 27.99
CA GLY A 51 -3.22 19.22 28.74
C GLY A 51 -2.49 20.30 27.95
N ASP A 52 -2.11 20.07 26.69
CA ASP A 52 -1.48 21.08 25.83
C ASP A 52 -2.23 21.23 24.50
N ASP A 53 -3.13 22.21 24.47
CA ASP A 53 -3.94 22.54 23.30
C ASP A 53 -3.10 23.04 22.11
N ALA A 54 -1.93 23.65 22.35
CA ALA A 54 -1.07 24.13 21.28
C ALA A 54 -0.36 22.95 20.59
N ALA A 55 0.20 22.02 21.36
CA ALA A 55 0.77 20.79 20.83
C ALA A 55 -0.27 19.95 20.08
N ARG A 56 -1.49 19.83 20.62
CA ARG A 56 -2.61 19.15 19.96
C ARG A 56 -2.96 19.79 18.61
N ARG A 57 -3.13 21.10 18.56
CA ARG A 57 -3.43 21.82 17.31
C ARG A 57 -2.31 21.69 16.28
N ALA A 58 -1.05 21.72 16.73
CA ALA A 58 0.10 21.54 15.84
C ALA A 58 0.14 20.13 15.25
N SER A 59 -0.15 19.09 16.06
CA SER A 59 -0.24 17.70 15.61
C SER A 59 -1.34 17.51 14.56
N ILE A 60 -2.57 18.00 14.84
CA ILE A 60 -3.68 17.98 13.88
C ILE A 60 -3.33 18.70 12.57
N ARG A 61 -2.68 19.87 12.66
CA ARG A 61 -2.24 20.63 11.48
C ARG A 61 -1.27 19.82 10.64
N ARG A 62 -0.24 19.23 11.25
CA ARG A 62 0.75 18.39 10.54
C ARG A 62 0.10 17.20 9.86
N GLU A 63 -0.84 16.56 10.54
CA GLU A 63 -1.57 15.41 9.98
C GLU A 63 -2.43 15.82 8.79
N LYS A 64 -3.10 16.98 8.87
CA LYS A 64 -3.88 17.53 7.76
C LYS A 64 -3.00 17.96 6.57
N GLU A 65 -1.85 18.57 6.84
CA GLU A 65 -0.87 18.91 5.79
C GLU A 65 -0.32 17.65 5.11
N ARG A 66 -0.08 16.57 5.88
CA ARG A 66 0.31 15.26 5.35
C ARG A 66 -0.78 14.67 4.46
N GLU A 67 -2.04 14.73 4.89
CA GLU A 67 -3.19 14.23 4.11
C GLU A 67 -3.33 15.00 2.79
N VAL A 68 -3.24 16.33 2.82
CA VAL A 68 -3.29 17.16 1.61
C VAL A 68 -2.12 16.83 0.68
N ALA A 69 -0.90 16.71 1.22
CA ALA A 69 0.26 16.33 0.42
C ALA A 69 0.09 14.95 -0.23
N LEU A 70 -0.46 13.98 0.51
CA LEU A 70 -0.78 12.66 -0.01
C LEU A 70 -1.81 12.74 -1.15
N GLN A 71 -2.91 13.48 -0.97
CA GLN A 71 -3.95 13.66 -2.00
C GLN A 71 -3.39 14.24 -3.32
N LEU A 72 -2.38 15.13 -3.25
CA LEU A 72 -1.75 15.71 -4.44
C LEU A 72 -0.91 14.69 -5.23
N VAL A 73 -0.32 13.72 -4.54
CA VAL A 73 0.58 12.73 -5.15
C VAL A 73 -0.11 11.41 -5.48
N THR A 74 -1.25 11.10 -4.86
CA THR A 74 -1.99 9.87 -5.10
C THR A 74 -3.07 10.02 -6.15
N ARG A 75 -3.23 9.00 -6.99
CA ARG A 75 -4.40 8.83 -7.85
C ARG A 75 -5.57 8.22 -7.08
N ALA A 76 -5.29 7.29 -6.17
CA ALA A 76 -6.27 6.62 -5.33
C ALA A 76 -5.62 6.10 -4.05
N VAL A 77 -6.42 5.93 -3.00
CA VAL A 77 -6.03 5.28 -1.75
C VAL A 77 -6.94 4.06 -1.53
N ALA A 78 -6.35 2.88 -1.40
CA ALA A 78 -7.02 1.65 -1.06
C ALA A 78 -7.04 1.46 0.45
N HIS A 79 -8.22 1.49 1.07
CA HIS A 79 -8.39 1.24 2.49
C HIS A 79 -8.90 -0.18 2.71
N TRP A 80 -8.28 -0.92 3.64
CA TRP A 80 -8.79 -2.22 4.05
C TRP A 80 -8.53 -2.50 5.52
N THR A 81 -9.38 -3.33 6.11
CA THR A 81 -9.35 -3.69 7.52
C THR A 81 -8.95 -5.15 7.72
N TRP A 82 -8.87 -5.59 8.98
CA TRP A 82 -8.75 -7.01 9.32
C TRP A 82 -9.88 -7.87 8.73
N GLU A 83 -11.09 -7.33 8.58
CA GLU A 83 -12.23 -8.07 8.03
C GLU A 83 -12.01 -8.36 6.53
N ASP A 84 -11.48 -7.39 5.79
CA ASP A 84 -11.19 -7.53 4.37
C ASP A 84 -10.03 -8.50 4.11
N LEU A 85 -9.06 -8.59 5.02
CA LEU A 85 -7.98 -9.59 4.96
C LEU A 85 -8.49 -11.02 5.17
N ARG A 86 -9.53 -11.21 5.98
CA ARG A 86 -10.13 -12.54 6.24
C ARG A 86 -10.99 -13.04 5.06
N ALA A 87 -11.32 -12.17 4.12
CA ALA A 87 -12.11 -12.47 2.94
C ALA A 87 -11.33 -12.05 1.67
N PRO A 88 -10.50 -12.93 1.11
CA PRO A 88 -9.56 -12.58 0.04
C PRO A 88 -10.21 -11.89 -1.18
N GLU A 89 -11.46 -12.21 -1.48
CA GLU A 89 -12.25 -11.62 -2.57
C GLU A 89 -12.62 -10.16 -2.29
N ARG A 90 -12.82 -9.77 -1.01
CA ARG A 90 -13.05 -8.37 -0.61
C ARG A 90 -11.79 -7.57 -0.84
N LEU A 91 -10.65 -8.05 -0.34
CA LEU A 91 -9.36 -7.39 -0.55
C LEU A 91 -9.04 -7.26 -2.04
N ALA A 92 -9.29 -8.31 -2.84
CA ALA A 92 -9.07 -8.24 -4.29
C ALA A 92 -9.91 -7.15 -4.95
N ARG A 93 -11.21 -7.04 -4.60
CA ARG A 93 -12.08 -5.98 -5.14
C ARG A 93 -11.59 -4.57 -4.76
N ILE A 94 -11.15 -4.37 -3.52
CA ILE A 94 -10.61 -3.08 -3.05
C ILE A 94 -9.38 -2.68 -3.87
N LEU A 95 -8.41 -3.59 -3.99
CA LEU A 95 -7.17 -3.33 -4.70
C LEU A 95 -7.40 -3.11 -6.21
N THR A 96 -8.30 -3.89 -6.82
CA THR A 96 -8.70 -3.68 -8.22
C THR A 96 -9.38 -2.33 -8.43
N ALA A 97 -10.32 -1.94 -7.56
CA ALA A 97 -11.02 -0.66 -7.68
C ALA A 97 -10.07 0.53 -7.54
N ALA A 98 -9.05 0.43 -6.69
CA ALA A 98 -8.01 1.44 -6.54
C ALA A 98 -7.00 1.47 -7.69
N GLY A 99 -7.01 0.47 -8.59
CA GLY A 99 -6.09 0.39 -9.72
C GLY A 99 -4.71 -0.17 -9.37
N VAL A 100 -4.61 -0.99 -8.32
CA VAL A 100 -3.34 -1.65 -7.96
C VAL A 100 -2.92 -2.60 -9.10
N PRO A 101 -1.68 -2.50 -9.61
CA PRO A 101 -1.21 -3.34 -10.70
C PRO A 101 -1.25 -4.84 -10.34
N ARG A 102 -1.53 -5.67 -11.34
CA ARG A 102 -1.39 -7.13 -11.22
C ARG A 102 -0.01 -7.57 -11.69
N THR A 103 0.55 -8.59 -11.04
CA THR A 103 1.75 -9.23 -11.59
C THR A 103 1.35 -9.93 -12.89
N VAL A 104 1.89 -9.47 -14.01
CA VAL A 104 1.91 -10.31 -15.21
C VAL A 104 2.79 -11.49 -14.82
N ARG A 105 2.22 -12.70 -14.78
CA ARG A 105 3.00 -13.91 -14.51
C ARG A 105 4.17 -13.92 -15.51
N PRO A 106 5.44 -13.89 -15.09
CA PRO A 106 6.52 -14.09 -16.05
C PRO A 106 6.29 -15.47 -16.67
N GLU A 107 6.20 -15.52 -18.00
CA GLU A 107 6.22 -16.80 -18.73
C GLU A 107 7.43 -17.59 -18.21
N PRO A 108 7.26 -18.87 -17.81
CA PRO A 108 8.38 -19.66 -17.35
C PRO A 108 9.42 -19.69 -18.46
N THR A 109 10.58 -19.13 -18.17
CA THR A 109 11.68 -19.02 -19.12
C THR A 109 12.11 -20.44 -19.51
N ASP A 110 12.47 -20.65 -20.79
CA ASP A 110 12.80 -21.96 -21.38
C ASP A 110 13.83 -22.79 -20.58
N ALA A 111 14.59 -22.16 -19.69
CA ALA A 111 15.47 -22.81 -18.73
C ALA A 111 14.79 -23.86 -17.83
N GLN A 112 13.47 -23.80 -17.63
CA GLN A 112 12.72 -24.77 -16.83
C GLN A 112 12.09 -25.91 -17.66
N ARG A 113 12.14 -25.84 -19.00
CA ARG A 113 11.57 -26.88 -19.89
C ARG A 113 12.42 -28.14 -19.97
N HIS A 114 13.72 -28.05 -19.68
CA HIS A 114 14.66 -29.16 -19.84
C HIS A 114 14.67 -30.20 -18.70
N HIS A 115 13.96 -29.98 -17.58
CA HIS A 115 13.93 -30.96 -16.48
C HIS A 115 12.93 -32.11 -16.67
N ARG A 116 12.07 -32.10 -17.70
CA ARG A 116 11.11 -33.21 -17.99
C ARG A 116 11.49 -34.11 -19.17
N ARG A 117 12.78 -34.40 -19.37
CA ARG A 117 13.18 -35.37 -20.41
C ARG A 117 14.27 -36.38 -19.98
N ALA A 118 14.45 -36.59 -18.67
CA ALA A 118 15.43 -37.54 -18.14
C ALA A 118 14.83 -38.76 -17.41
N GLU A 119 13.51 -39.00 -17.49
CA GLU A 119 12.86 -40.18 -16.87
C GLU A 119 12.27 -41.14 -17.92
N ARG A 120 13.04 -41.40 -18.98
CA ARG A 120 12.80 -42.55 -19.85
C ARG A 120 14.11 -43.25 -20.14
N ARG A 121 14.61 -44.03 -19.18
CA ARG A 121 15.41 -45.23 -19.41
C ARG A 121 15.12 -46.22 -18.30
#